data_AF-A0A380FDS7-F1
#
_entry.id   AF-A0A380FDS7-F1
#
_cell.length_a   1.000
_cell.length_b   1.000
_cell.length_c   1.000
_cell.angle_alpha   90.00
_cell.angle_beta   90.00
_cell.angle_gamma   90.00
#
_symmetry.space_group_name_H-M   'P 1'
#
loop_
_entity.id
_entity.type
_entity.pdbx_description
1 polymer ?
#
loop_
_entity_poly.entity_id
_entity_poly.type
_entity_poly.pdbx_seq_one_letter_code
_entity_poly.pdbx_strand_id
1 'polypeptide(L)'
;MHNVTLSIKQVLKAALKALGLEIYGDEENEMKMVICIKIPNGVDDATFREGLLKHYGIEIAGSFGDLQGKIWRIGIMGYAVEKQNILTFLSVFSLYLAQQGVT
;
A
#
# COMPACT_ATOMS: atom_id res chain seq x y z
N MET A 1 16.81 25.38 10.34
CA MET A 1 16.27 24.38 9.40
C MET A 1 16.12 23.07 10.17
N HIS A 2 14.91 22.72 10.61
CA HIS A 2 14.68 21.42 11.25
C HIS A 2 14.75 20.34 10.17
N ASN A 3 15.76 19.48 10.21
CA ASN A 3 15.77 18.24 9.45
C ASN A 3 14.66 17.35 10.00
N VAL A 4 13.47 17.46 9.43
CA VAL A 4 12.38 16.51 9.70
C VAL A 4 12.76 15.21 8.98
N THR A 5 13.46 14.32 9.67
CA THR A 5 13.67 12.95 9.20
C THR A 5 12.32 12.23 9.27
N LEU A 6 11.60 12.16 8.15
CA LEU A 6 10.36 11.40 8.06
C LEU A 6 10.65 9.91 8.27
N SER A 7 9.82 9.25 9.07
CA SER A 7 9.84 7.79 9.17
C SER A 7 9.44 7.17 7.83
N ILE A 8 9.89 5.95 7.60
CA ILE A 8 9.59 5.22 6.36
C ILE A 8 8.09 5.04 6.12
N LYS A 9 7.33 4.87 7.21
CA LYS A 9 5.86 4.83 7.18
C LYS A 9 5.27 6.13 6.65
N GLN A 10 5.74 7.27 7.14
CA GLN A 10 5.26 8.59 6.71
C GLN A 10 5.57 8.83 5.23
N VAL A 11 6.77 8.44 4.77
CA VAL A 11 7.15 8.50 3.36
C VAL A 11 6.22 7.63 2.51
N LEU A 12 5.98 6.38 2.93
CA LEU A 12 5.12 5.47 2.17
C LEU A 12 3.66 5.95 2.15
N LYS A 13 3.13 6.45 3.27
CA LYS A 13 1.78 7.05 3.32
C LYS A 13 1.66 8.25 2.39
N ALA A 14 2.65 9.15 2.38
CA ALA A 14 2.65 10.30 1.48
C ALA A 14 2.68 9.87 0.01
N ALA A 15 3.48 8.87 -0.33
CA ALA A 15 3.55 8.32 -1.69
C ALA A 15 2.23 7.64 -2.11
N LEU A 16 1.62 6.82 -1.25
CA LEU A 16 0.33 6.18 -1.52
C LEU A 16 -0.78 7.22 -1.71
N LYS A 17 -0.81 8.29 -0.89
CA LYS A 17 -1.74 9.42 -1.07
C LYS A 17 -1.50 10.15 -2.40
N ALA A 18 -0.24 10.32 -2.81
CA ALA A 18 0.11 10.93 -4.10
C ALA A 18 -0.32 10.06 -5.30
N LEU A 19 -0.49 8.75 -5.12
CA LEU A 19 -1.09 7.83 -6.10
C LEU A 19 -2.64 7.85 -6.09
N GLY A 20 -3.26 8.81 -5.38
CA GLY A 20 -4.72 8.95 -5.31
C GLY A 20 -5.41 7.97 -4.36
N LEU A 21 -4.66 7.21 -3.55
CA LEU A 21 -5.23 6.21 -2.64
C LEU A 21 -5.64 6.84 -1.31
N GLU A 22 -6.75 6.35 -0.77
CA GLU A 22 -7.25 6.79 0.53
C GLU A 22 -6.73 5.86 1.65
N ILE A 23 -6.11 6.45 2.69
CA ILE A 23 -5.72 5.71 3.90
C ILE A 23 -6.98 5.38 4.70
N TYR A 24 -7.10 4.13 5.13
CA TYR A 24 -8.21 3.66 5.96
C TYR A 24 -7.84 3.69 7.45
N GLY A 25 -8.74 4.24 8.27
CA GLY A 25 -8.62 4.27 9.73
C GLY A 25 -8.09 5.59 10.27
N ASP A 26 -7.95 5.65 11.59
CA ASP A 26 -7.45 6.82 12.29
C ASP A 26 -5.92 6.88 12.24
N GLU A 27 -5.38 7.92 11.60
CA GLU A 27 -3.95 8.13 11.45
C GLU A 27 -3.25 8.52 12.78
N GLU A 28 -3.99 8.92 13.82
CA GLU A 28 -3.45 9.18 15.15
C GLU A 28 -3.30 7.89 15.97
N ASN A 29 -4.13 6.87 15.70
CA ASN A 29 -4.21 5.61 16.44
C ASN A 29 -3.84 4.38 15.58
N GLU A 30 -3.04 4.57 14.52
CA GLU A 30 -2.67 3.50 13.59
C GLU A 30 -1.50 2.62 14.08
N MET A 31 -1.51 1.35 13.66
CA MET A 31 -0.39 0.43 13.91
C MET A 31 0.89 0.92 13.24
N LYS A 32 2.03 0.91 13.95
CA LYS A 32 3.31 1.39 13.42
C LYS A 32 3.81 0.64 12.18
N MET A 33 3.44 -0.64 12.03
CA MET A 33 4.03 -1.55 11.04
C MET A 33 3.11 -1.87 9.86
N VAL A 34 1.91 -1.29 9.81
CA VAL A 34 0.91 -1.55 8.77
C VAL A 34 0.27 -0.24 8.33
N ILE A 35 0.08 -0.08 7.04
CA ILE A 35 -0.73 0.99 6.44
C ILE A 35 -1.95 0.35 5.80
N CYS A 36 -3.13 0.76 6.22
CA CYS A 36 -4.38 0.31 5.61
C CYS A 36 -4.79 1.29 4.52
N ILE A 37 -5.12 0.81 3.34
CA ILE A 37 -5.61 1.62 2.22
C ILE A 37 -6.95 1.09 1.74
N LYS A 38 -7.87 1.98 1.36
CA LYS A 38 -9.12 1.56 0.73
C LYS A 38 -8.84 1.03 -0.67
N ILE A 39 -9.52 -0.05 -1.03
CA ILE A 39 -9.46 -0.60 -2.37
C ILE A 39 -10.20 0.37 -3.31
N PRO A 40 -9.58 0.81 -4.42
CA PRO A 40 -10.23 1.69 -5.38
C PRO A 40 -11.49 1.04 -5.98
N ASN A 41 -12.48 1.86 -6.32
CA ASN A 41 -13.71 1.39 -6.94
C ASN A 41 -13.40 0.67 -8.26
N GLY A 42 -14.06 -0.48 -8.48
CA GLY A 42 -13.87 -1.28 -9.69
C GLY A 42 -12.67 -2.23 -9.66
N VAL A 43 -11.83 -2.19 -8.61
CA VAL A 43 -10.76 -3.16 -8.43
C VAL A 43 -11.26 -4.37 -7.65
N ASP A 44 -11.08 -5.57 -8.20
CA ASP A 44 -11.28 -6.82 -7.47
C ASP A 44 -10.07 -7.11 -6.57
N ASP A 45 -10.31 -7.24 -5.26
CA ASP A 45 -9.26 -7.47 -4.26
C ASP A 45 -8.39 -8.69 -4.56
N ALA A 46 -9.03 -9.85 -4.75
CA ALA A 46 -8.34 -11.12 -4.86
C ALA A 46 -7.48 -11.16 -6.14
N THR A 47 -8.06 -10.79 -7.27
CA THR A 47 -7.39 -10.77 -8.57
C THR A 47 -6.21 -9.79 -8.56
N PHE A 48 -6.38 -8.59 -7.98
CA PHE A 48 -5.31 -7.61 -7.90
C PHE A 48 -4.13 -8.14 -7.08
N ARG A 49 -4.38 -8.65 -5.88
CA ARG A 49 -3.31 -9.17 -5.02
C ARG A 49 -2.60 -10.37 -5.63
N GLU A 50 -3.38 -11.27 -6.24
CA GLU A 50 -2.84 -12.45 -6.90
C GLU A 50 -1.95 -12.06 -8.09
N GLY A 51 -2.37 -11.10 -8.91
CA GLY A 51 -1.56 -10.62 -10.04
C GLY A 51 -0.30 -9.90 -9.59
N LEU A 52 -0.39 -9.06 -8.55
CA LEU A 52 0.77 -8.37 -7.97
C LEU A 52 1.84 -9.37 -7.48
N LEU A 53 1.40 -10.45 -6.81
CA LEU A 53 2.28 -11.52 -6.36
C LEU A 53 2.85 -12.33 -7.55
N LYS A 54 2.01 -12.77 -8.48
CA LYS A 54 2.42 -13.64 -9.59
C LYS A 54 3.35 -12.96 -10.59
N HIS A 55 3.10 -11.68 -10.89
CA HIS A 55 3.83 -10.97 -11.95
C HIS A 55 5.04 -10.20 -11.44
N TYR A 56 5.03 -9.79 -10.17
CA TYR A 56 6.06 -8.91 -9.61
C TYR A 56 6.68 -9.42 -8.30
N GLY A 57 6.20 -10.55 -7.77
CA GLY A 57 6.71 -11.09 -6.50
C GLY A 57 6.38 -10.22 -5.29
N ILE A 58 5.39 -9.32 -5.40
CA ILE A 58 5.00 -8.41 -4.32
C ILE A 58 3.70 -8.89 -3.70
N GLU A 59 3.75 -9.15 -2.40
CA GLU A 59 2.60 -9.54 -1.61
C GLU A 59 2.06 -8.36 -0.79
N ILE A 60 0.75 -8.16 -0.84
CA ILE A 60 0.01 -7.31 0.09
C ILE A 60 -1.13 -8.14 0.69
N ALA A 61 -1.59 -7.78 1.89
CA ALA A 61 -2.63 -8.54 2.55
C ALA A 61 -4.01 -7.91 2.33
N GLY A 62 -5.03 -8.74 2.06
CA GLY A 62 -6.43 -8.33 2.16
C GLY A 62 -6.87 -8.21 3.62
N SER A 63 -8.18 -8.01 3.83
CA SER A 63 -8.82 -8.01 5.15
C SER A 63 -9.88 -9.10 5.27
N PHE A 64 -10.45 -9.24 6.46
CA PHE A 64 -11.44 -10.27 6.81
C PHE A 64 -12.67 -9.64 7.48
N GLY A 65 -13.75 -10.42 7.59
CA GLY A 65 -15.01 -9.96 8.19
C GLY A 65 -15.59 -8.76 7.45
N ASP A 66 -16.07 -7.76 8.20
CA ASP A 66 -16.74 -6.58 7.64
C ASP A 66 -15.88 -5.74 6.69
N LEU A 67 -14.56 -5.94 6.70
CA LEU A 67 -13.59 -5.23 5.88
C LEU A 67 -13.09 -6.06 4.67
N GLN A 68 -13.54 -7.29 4.53
CA GLN A 68 -13.19 -8.14 3.40
C GLN A 68 -13.57 -7.46 2.07
N GLY A 69 -12.62 -7.39 1.14
CA GLY A 69 -12.80 -6.73 -0.15
C GLY A 69 -12.90 -5.20 -0.11
N LYS A 70 -12.66 -4.56 1.05
CA LYS A 70 -12.74 -3.09 1.20
C LYS A 70 -11.39 -2.42 1.37
N ILE A 71 -10.42 -3.10 1.98
CA ILE A 71 -9.10 -2.54 2.28
C ILE A 71 -7.97 -3.51 1.98
N TRP A 72 -6.83 -2.95 1.59
CA TRP A 72 -5.53 -3.63 1.63
C TRP A 72 -4.73 -3.19 2.84
N ARG A 73 -3.84 -4.07 3.29
CA ARG A 73 -2.87 -3.84 4.36
C ARG A 73 -1.47 -3.96 3.78
N ILE A 74 -0.75 -2.85 3.79
CA ILE A 74 0.64 -2.76 3.35
C ILE A 74 1.53 -2.94 4.57
N GLY A 75 2.19 -4.09 4.65
CA GLY A 75 3.12 -4.41 5.73
C GLY A 75 4.46 -3.74 5.52
N ILE A 76 4.97 -3.06 6.55
CA ILE A 76 6.30 -2.45 6.57
C ILE A 76 7.13 -3.09 7.68
N MET A 77 7.42 -4.38 7.55
CA MET A 77 8.12 -5.19 8.56
C MET A 77 9.40 -5.84 8.01
N GLY A 78 10.43 -5.94 8.86
CA GLY A 78 11.64 -6.69 8.59
C GLY A 78 12.43 -6.20 7.35
N TYR A 79 13.09 -7.14 6.68
CA TYR A 79 13.96 -6.87 5.52
C TYR A 79 13.24 -6.34 4.28
N ALA A 80 11.90 -6.37 4.25
CA ALA A 80 11.13 -5.77 3.16
C ALA A 80 11.23 -4.23 3.15
N VAL A 81 11.61 -3.61 4.28
CA VAL A 81 11.60 -2.15 4.47
C VAL A 81 12.96 -1.54 4.17
N GLU A 82 13.54 -1.93 3.03
CA GLU A 82 14.75 -1.32 2.50
C GLU A 82 14.40 -0.30 1.42
N LYS A 83 15.23 0.76 1.28
CA LYS A 83 14.97 1.86 0.34
C LYS A 83 14.67 1.35 -1.07
N GLN A 84 15.46 0.39 -1.55
CA GLN A 84 15.28 -0.18 -2.89
C GLN A 84 13.95 -0.92 -3.02
N ASN A 85 13.58 -1.73 -2.02
CA ASN A 85 12.33 -2.49 -2.03
C ASN A 85 11.11 -1.56 -2.03
N ILE A 86 11.19 -0.44 -1.33
CA ILE A 86 10.12 0.56 -1.27
C ILE A 86 9.96 1.28 -2.61
N LEU A 87 11.07 1.65 -3.25
CA LEU A 87 11.03 2.25 -4.59
C LEU A 87 10.46 1.26 -5.62
N THR A 88 10.89 0.00 -5.57
CA THR A 88 10.36 -1.07 -6.42
C THR A 88 8.86 -1.25 -6.17
N PHE A 89 8.44 -1.34 -4.90
CA PHE A 89 7.03 -1.45 -4.52
C PHE A 89 6.21 -0.31 -5.08
N LEU A 90 6.58 0.95 -4.83
CA LEU A 90 5.84 2.11 -5.31
C LEU A 90 5.75 2.16 -6.84
N SER A 91 6.84 1.84 -7.53
CA SER A 91 6.90 1.87 -9.00
C SER A 91 5.99 0.80 -9.61
N VAL A 92 6.09 -0.44 -9.12
CA VAL A 92 5.27 -1.55 -9.57
C VAL A 92 3.80 -1.34 -9.19
N PHE A 93 3.54 -0.91 -7.96
CA PHE A 93 2.17 -0.71 -7.48
C PHE A 93 1.46 0.38 -8.28
N SER A 94 2.14 1.50 -8.56
CA SER A 94 1.62 2.55 -9.44
C SER A 94 1.35 2.06 -10.86
N LEU A 95 2.30 1.32 -11.45
CA LEU A 95 2.12 0.74 -12.79
C LEU A 95 0.92 -0.22 -12.82
N TYR A 96 0.82 -1.08 -11.82
CA TYR A 96 -0.21 -2.11 -11.77
C TYR A 96 -1.60 -1.51 -11.51
N LEU A 97 -1.72 -0.48 -10.66
CA LEU A 97 -2.95 0.31 -10.52
C LEU A 97 -3.41 0.89 -11.87
N ALA A 98 -2.49 1.50 -12.63
CA ALA A 98 -2.81 2.07 -13.94
C ALA A 98 -3.26 0.98 -14.94
N GLN A 99 -2.67 -0.21 -14.91
CA GLN A 99 -3.11 -1.34 -15.74
C GLN A 99 -4.52 -1.82 -15.41
N GLN A 100 -4.96 -1.65 -14.16
CA GLN A 100 -6.33 -1.96 -13.73
C GLN A 100 -7.30 -0.79 -13.95
N GLY A 101 -6.87 0.29 -14.63
CA GLY A 101 -7.71 1.45 -14.93
C GLY A 101 -7.92 2.40 -13.76
N VAL A 102 -7.09 2.30 -12.70
CA VAL A 102 -7.09 3.25 -11.58
C VAL A 102 -6.06 4.34 -11.88
N THR A 103 -6.52 5.60 -12.01
CA THR A 103 -5.66 6.77 -12.26
C THR A 103 -6.03 7.91 -11.33
#